data_AF-A0A9X1NFC7-F1
#
_entry.id   AF-A0A9X1NFC7-F1
#
_cell.length_a   1.000
_cell.length_b   1.000
_cell.length_c   1.000
_cell.angle_alpha   90.00
_cell.angle_beta   90.00
_cell.angle_gamma   90.00
#
_symmetry.space_group_name_H-M   'P 1'
#
loop_
_entity.id
_entity.type
_entity.pdbx_description
1 polymer ?
#
loop_
_entity_poly.entity_id
_entity_poly.type
_entity_poly.pdbx_seq_one_letter_code
_entity_poly.pdbx_strand_id
1 'polypeptide(L)'
;MSSRTLRAVVLGGVVAAGIVLGAAPAQAHGFTSVVYVDATAPEKNQVRTEIGLEYDLLVVSAADTRRNDQLFQDGTAAFESGDADAQAQALEQHSGTVLEYVTERFSVAGCTPERAGDITIAEREGVPYAFLTLDHTCTSGEYVLTSKLFPDSETFVRDTKTIVTYAVGGLHGSAALDASTPSFDLSQSGFHRFWEFFKLGAEHLYEGPDHLLFLLALIVGSRRLREVVLVATSFTLAHSVTFILAALGLVSVSGEIVEPIIALSIAAVAAWYLWRLIRRGSHASELDAAPEAGLFRLDRAGWTRLAVVFVFGLVHGLGFAGALGIDEAFSWTLLWSLLVFNVGIEAVQLAIVAVLFPVLAVLRHRAPTSAVWISGLVSAAVAAVGLYWFVERVL
;
A
#
# COMPACT_ATOMS: atom_id res chain seq x y z
N MET A 1 -34.91 21.55 16.68
CA MET A 1 -34.49 21.34 15.27
C MET A 1 -35.73 20.93 14.47
N SER A 2 -36.02 21.57 13.34
CA SER A 2 -37.13 21.12 12.47
C SER A 2 -36.85 19.67 12.04
N SER A 3 -37.88 18.82 12.06
CA SER A 3 -37.75 17.39 11.70
C SER A 3 -37.17 17.20 10.29
N ARG A 4 -37.26 18.22 9.42
CA ARG A 4 -36.72 18.21 8.05
C ARG A 4 -35.20 18.31 7.99
N THR A 5 -34.57 19.15 8.81
CA THR A 5 -33.10 19.26 8.84
C THR A 5 -32.44 18.08 9.54
N LEU A 6 -33.07 17.54 10.59
CA LEU A 6 -32.63 16.29 11.21
C LEU A 6 -32.73 15.12 10.22
N ARG A 7 -33.83 15.02 9.45
CA ARG A 7 -33.99 13.99 8.42
C ARG A 7 -32.98 14.13 7.29
N ALA A 8 -32.70 15.32 6.79
CA ALA A 8 -31.72 15.52 5.72
C ALA A 8 -30.29 15.15 6.14
N VAL A 9 -29.89 15.47 7.37
CA VAL A 9 -28.55 15.13 7.91
C VAL A 9 -28.45 13.65 8.27
N VAL A 10 -29.50 13.05 8.83
CA VAL A 10 -29.56 11.60 9.08
C VAL A 10 -29.56 10.84 7.75
N LEU A 11 -30.29 11.30 6.74
CA LEU A 11 -30.26 10.68 5.41
C LEU A 11 -28.87 10.82 4.78
N GLY A 12 -28.21 11.98 4.88
CA GLY A 12 -26.83 12.16 4.39
C GLY A 12 -25.81 11.28 5.12
N GLY A 13 -25.93 11.13 6.44
CA GLY A 13 -25.06 10.28 7.25
C GLY A 13 -25.32 8.78 7.06
N VAL A 14 -26.58 8.37 6.87
CA VAL A 14 -26.97 6.98 6.56
C VAL A 14 -26.61 6.62 5.12
N VAL A 15 -26.69 7.56 4.18
CA VAL A 15 -26.21 7.38 2.80
C VAL A 15 -24.69 7.27 2.78
N ALA A 16 -23.96 8.13 3.51
CA ALA A 16 -22.50 8.01 3.64
C ALA A 16 -22.09 6.70 4.33
N ALA A 17 -22.77 6.31 5.41
CA ALA A 17 -22.52 5.04 6.08
C ALA A 17 -22.93 3.83 5.22
N GLY A 18 -23.99 3.94 4.43
CA GLY A 18 -24.44 2.91 3.49
C GLY A 18 -23.51 2.76 2.29
N ILE A 19 -22.88 3.84 1.83
CA ILE A 19 -21.81 3.82 0.82
C ILE A 19 -20.55 3.16 1.40
N VAL A 20 -20.24 3.39 2.68
CA VAL A 20 -19.10 2.76 3.38
C VAL A 20 -19.35 1.29 3.75
N LEU A 21 -20.60 0.91 4.09
CA LEU A 21 -21.00 -0.47 4.41
C LEU A 21 -21.30 -1.31 3.16
N GLY A 22 -21.62 -0.65 2.03
CA GLY A 22 -21.79 -1.28 0.72
C GLY A 22 -20.53 -1.27 -0.13
N ALA A 23 -19.48 -0.56 0.32
CA ALA A 23 -18.14 -0.78 -0.20
C ALA A 23 -17.74 -2.20 0.21
N ALA A 24 -17.57 -3.07 -0.78
CA ALA A 24 -16.79 -4.27 -0.57
C ALA A 24 -15.47 -3.85 0.11
N PRO A 25 -14.88 -4.68 1.00
CA PRO A 25 -13.50 -4.44 1.38
C PRO A 25 -12.74 -4.16 0.08
N ALA A 26 -12.06 -3.02 0.00
CA ALA A 26 -10.94 -2.98 -0.93
C ALA A 26 -10.00 -4.03 -0.34
N GLN A 27 -10.06 -5.23 -0.91
CA GLN A 27 -9.07 -6.25 -0.66
C GLN A 27 -7.78 -5.66 -1.20
N ALA A 28 -7.03 -4.96 -0.34
CA ALA A 28 -5.73 -4.43 -0.69
C ALA A 28 -4.69 -5.55 -0.87
N HIS A 29 -5.05 -6.81 -0.58
CA HIS A 29 -4.18 -7.97 -0.73
C HIS A 29 -4.94 -9.20 -1.27
N GLY A 30 -5.80 -9.00 -2.26
CA GLY A 30 -6.24 -10.14 -3.07
C GLY A 30 -5.13 -10.48 -4.06
N PHE A 31 -4.39 -11.57 -3.86
CA PHE A 31 -3.41 -12.13 -4.81
C PHE A 31 -2.65 -11.06 -5.61
N THR A 32 -1.79 -10.28 -4.95
CA THR A 32 -0.97 -9.26 -5.62
C THR A 32 0.43 -9.79 -5.81
N SER A 33 0.98 -9.72 -7.02
CA SER A 33 2.36 -10.13 -7.30
C SER A 33 3.29 -8.94 -7.48
N VAL A 34 4.56 -9.12 -7.13
CA VAL A 34 5.59 -8.11 -7.34
C VAL A 34 6.62 -8.64 -8.31
N VAL A 35 6.84 -7.91 -9.40
CA VAL A 35 7.91 -8.14 -10.37
C VAL A 35 9.06 -7.20 -10.05
N TYR A 36 10.28 -7.71 -9.99
CA TYR A 36 11.48 -6.91 -9.78
C TYR A 36 12.25 -6.76 -11.09
N VAL A 37 12.70 -5.55 -11.39
CA VAL A 37 13.47 -5.26 -12.61
C VAL A 37 14.67 -4.41 -12.26
N ASP A 38 15.87 -4.97 -12.46
CA ASP A 38 17.12 -4.25 -12.28
C ASP A 38 17.72 -3.89 -13.64
N ALA A 39 17.63 -2.61 -13.99
CA ALA A 39 18.03 -2.06 -15.29
C ALA A 39 19.38 -1.34 -15.19
N THR A 40 20.40 -1.85 -15.88
CA THR A 40 21.74 -1.26 -15.93
C THR A 40 22.17 -0.96 -17.37
N ALA A 41 23.11 -0.04 -17.56
CA ALA A 41 23.69 0.24 -18.88
C ALA A 41 25.16 -0.19 -18.92
N PRO A 42 25.47 -1.43 -19.29
CA PRO A 42 26.86 -1.91 -19.34
C PRO A 42 27.68 -1.20 -20.43
N GLU A 43 27.04 -0.85 -21.54
CA GLU A 43 27.67 -0.17 -22.68
C GLU A 43 26.79 0.98 -23.22
N LYS A 44 27.34 1.80 -24.12
CA LYS A 44 26.55 2.83 -24.83
C LYS A 44 25.52 2.14 -25.73
N ASN A 45 24.27 2.58 -25.65
CA ASN A 45 23.13 2.03 -26.41
C ASN A 45 22.78 0.57 -26.07
N GLN A 46 23.21 0.08 -24.91
CA GLN A 46 22.78 -1.20 -24.38
C GLN A 46 22.17 -1.01 -23.00
N VAL A 47 21.02 -1.62 -22.77
CA VAL A 47 20.39 -1.72 -21.44
C VAL A 47 20.27 -3.18 -21.09
N ARG A 48 20.84 -3.60 -19.96
CA ARG A 48 20.63 -4.93 -19.41
C ARG A 48 19.52 -4.85 -18.37
N THR A 49 18.52 -5.71 -18.47
CA THR A 49 17.47 -5.86 -17.45
C THR A 49 17.50 -7.26 -16.89
N GLU A 50 17.65 -7.39 -15.58
CA GLU A 50 17.38 -8.62 -14.86
C GLU A 50 15.95 -8.55 -14.32
N ILE A 51 15.11 -9.52 -14.68
CA ILE A 51 13.67 -9.53 -14.37
C ILE A 51 13.39 -10.71 -13.45
N GLY A 52 13.00 -10.41 -12.20
CA GLY A 52 12.56 -11.38 -11.20
C GLY A 52 11.04 -11.55 -11.22
N LEU A 53 10.59 -12.79 -11.43
CA LEU A 53 9.19 -13.18 -11.54
C LEU A 53 8.88 -14.32 -10.56
N GLU A 54 7.77 -14.28 -9.83
CA GLU A 54 7.33 -15.43 -9.02
C GLU A 54 7.21 -16.68 -9.90
N TYR A 55 7.83 -17.78 -9.46
CA TYR A 55 8.02 -18.97 -10.27
C TYR A 55 6.69 -19.60 -10.71
N ASP A 56 5.79 -19.82 -9.75
CA ASP A 56 4.50 -20.45 -9.97
C ASP A 56 3.63 -19.63 -10.91
N LEU A 57 3.56 -18.31 -10.69
CA LEU A 57 2.86 -17.37 -11.57
C LEU A 57 3.46 -17.36 -12.99
N LEU A 58 4.80 -17.35 -13.11
CA LEU A 58 5.46 -17.42 -14.41
C LEU A 58 5.08 -18.71 -15.16
N VAL A 59 5.13 -19.86 -14.48
CA VAL A 59 4.79 -21.16 -15.08
C VAL A 59 3.34 -21.16 -15.56
N VAL A 60 2.38 -20.77 -14.72
CA VAL A 60 0.96 -20.83 -15.10
C VAL A 60 0.61 -19.81 -16.18
N SER A 61 1.11 -18.57 -16.09
CA SER A 61 0.84 -17.52 -17.07
C SER A 61 1.47 -17.80 -18.43
N ALA A 62 2.72 -18.25 -18.46
CA ALA A 62 3.40 -18.58 -19.71
C ALA A 62 2.80 -19.84 -20.35
N ALA A 63 2.46 -20.86 -19.56
CA ALA A 63 1.82 -22.07 -20.06
C ALA A 63 0.42 -21.82 -20.61
N ASP A 64 -0.45 -21.08 -19.91
CA ASP A 64 -1.82 -20.81 -20.39
C ASP A 64 -1.81 -19.92 -21.64
N THR A 65 -1.02 -18.84 -21.63
CA THR A 65 -0.92 -17.90 -22.77
C THR A 65 -0.50 -18.62 -24.05
N ARG A 66 0.39 -19.60 -23.95
CA ARG A 66 0.97 -20.32 -25.09
C ARG A 66 0.40 -21.71 -25.30
N ARG A 67 -0.59 -22.13 -24.50
CA ARG A 67 -1.15 -23.49 -24.51
C ARG A 67 -0.05 -24.58 -24.41
N ASN A 68 0.95 -24.34 -23.57
CA ASN A 68 2.05 -25.26 -23.35
C ASN A 68 1.77 -26.11 -22.09
N ASP A 69 1.00 -27.18 -22.26
CA ASP A 69 0.64 -28.10 -21.18
C ASP A 69 1.87 -28.80 -20.57
N GLN A 70 2.95 -28.96 -21.35
CA GLN A 70 4.18 -29.59 -20.89
C GLN A 70 4.94 -28.69 -19.91
N LEU A 71 5.04 -27.38 -20.20
CA LEU A 71 5.59 -26.40 -19.25
C LEU A 71 4.80 -26.40 -17.94
N PHE A 72 3.46 -26.45 -18.01
CA PHE A 72 2.64 -26.51 -16.80
C PHE A 72 2.95 -27.75 -15.96
N GLN A 73 3.04 -28.93 -16.59
CA GLN A 73 3.33 -30.19 -15.89
C GLN A 73 4.74 -30.22 -15.29
N ASP A 74 5.76 -29.92 -16.10
CA ASP A 74 7.16 -29.95 -15.68
C ASP A 74 7.44 -28.89 -14.61
N GLY A 75 6.90 -27.68 -14.80
CA GLY A 75 7.04 -26.58 -13.86
C GLY A 75 6.33 -26.84 -12.54
N THR A 76 5.11 -27.40 -12.57
CA THR A 76 4.39 -27.78 -11.34
C THR A 76 5.13 -28.86 -10.57
N ALA A 77 5.63 -29.91 -11.26
CA ALA A 77 6.40 -30.96 -10.63
C ALA A 77 7.71 -30.43 -10.00
N ALA A 78 8.38 -29.50 -10.68
CA ALA A 78 9.57 -28.83 -10.14
C ALA A 78 9.24 -27.94 -8.94
N PHE A 79 8.12 -27.21 -8.96
CA PHE A 79 7.65 -26.44 -7.82
C PHE A 79 7.39 -27.32 -6.59
N GLU A 80 6.65 -28.42 -6.77
CA GLU A 80 6.33 -29.40 -5.71
C GLU A 80 7.57 -30.05 -5.09
N SER A 81 8.66 -30.17 -5.87
CA SER A 81 9.92 -30.72 -5.37
C SER A 81 10.64 -29.81 -4.38
N GLY A 82 10.38 -28.50 -4.43
CA GLY A 82 11.11 -27.48 -3.67
C GLY A 82 12.58 -27.31 -4.06
N ASP A 83 13.02 -27.90 -5.18
CA ASP A 83 14.40 -27.83 -5.66
C ASP A 83 14.56 -26.70 -6.70
N ALA A 84 15.37 -25.69 -6.36
CA ALA A 84 15.65 -24.54 -7.21
C ALA A 84 16.33 -24.93 -8.54
N ASP A 85 17.17 -25.97 -8.55
CA ASP A 85 17.84 -26.42 -9.77
C ASP A 85 16.84 -27.11 -10.71
N ALA A 86 15.91 -27.88 -10.15
CA ALA A 86 14.81 -28.50 -10.92
C ALA A 86 13.88 -27.43 -11.51
N GLN A 87 13.57 -26.39 -10.73
CA GLN A 87 12.77 -25.25 -11.17
C GLN A 87 13.45 -24.49 -12.32
N ALA A 88 14.74 -24.16 -12.18
CA ALA A 88 15.53 -23.55 -13.25
C ALA A 88 15.53 -24.42 -14.52
N GLN A 89 15.76 -25.72 -14.35
CA GLN A 89 15.81 -26.67 -15.47
C GLN A 89 14.47 -26.78 -16.20
N ALA A 90 13.34 -26.78 -15.49
CA ALA A 90 12.01 -26.80 -16.11
C ALA A 90 11.77 -25.54 -16.96
N LEU A 91 12.14 -24.36 -16.47
CA LEU A 91 12.04 -23.12 -17.27
C LEU A 91 13.03 -23.11 -18.44
N GLU A 92 14.22 -23.69 -18.28
CA GLU A 92 15.22 -23.76 -19.34
C GLU A 92 14.76 -24.61 -20.53
N GLN A 93 14.17 -25.77 -20.24
CA GLN A 93 13.62 -26.69 -21.25
C GLN A 93 12.51 -26.05 -22.09
N HIS A 94 11.78 -25.10 -21.50
CA HIS A 94 10.68 -24.37 -22.12
C HIS A 94 11.00 -22.88 -22.34
N SER A 95 12.29 -22.54 -22.43
CA SER A 95 12.77 -21.15 -22.45
C SER A 95 12.19 -20.32 -23.58
N GLY A 96 11.86 -20.92 -24.74
CA GLY A 96 11.16 -20.23 -25.83
C GLY A 96 9.80 -19.69 -25.39
N THR A 97 8.97 -20.52 -24.75
CA THR A 97 7.65 -20.11 -24.22
C THR A 97 7.78 -19.01 -23.16
N VAL A 98 8.76 -19.15 -22.25
CA VAL A 98 9.03 -18.18 -21.18
C VAL A 98 9.47 -16.84 -21.76
N LEU A 99 10.47 -16.84 -22.64
CA LEU A 99 10.99 -15.64 -23.30
C LEU A 99 9.92 -14.91 -24.09
N GLU A 100 9.10 -15.65 -24.85
CA GLU A 100 8.03 -15.06 -25.63
C GLU A 100 6.96 -14.40 -24.74
N TYR A 101 6.58 -15.03 -23.62
CA TYR A 101 5.67 -14.42 -22.65
C TYR A 101 6.24 -13.12 -22.06
N VAL A 102 7.51 -13.14 -21.63
CA VAL A 102 8.16 -11.99 -21.01
C VAL A 102 8.38 -10.86 -22.00
N THR A 103 8.96 -11.12 -23.18
CA THR A 103 9.29 -10.08 -24.17
C THR A 103 8.07 -9.46 -24.86
N GLU A 104 6.92 -10.14 -24.85
CA GLU A 104 5.65 -9.56 -25.31
C GLU A 104 5.06 -8.56 -24.30
N ARG A 105 5.37 -8.74 -23.00
CA ARG A 105 4.77 -7.98 -21.89
C ARG A 105 5.75 -7.01 -21.22
N PHE A 106 7.04 -7.15 -21.45
CA PHE A 106 8.08 -6.26 -20.94
C PHE A 106 8.97 -5.77 -22.08
N SER A 107 9.14 -4.46 -22.19
CA SER A 107 9.90 -3.85 -23.29
C SER A 107 10.59 -2.55 -22.88
N VAL A 108 11.72 -2.26 -23.53
CA VAL A 108 12.37 -0.95 -23.51
C VAL A 108 12.14 -0.30 -24.87
N ALA A 109 11.55 0.90 -24.89
CA ALA A 109 11.20 1.59 -26.14
C ALA A 109 12.45 1.83 -27.00
N GLY A 110 12.34 1.50 -28.30
CA GLY A 110 13.45 1.67 -29.25
C GLY A 110 14.59 0.66 -29.10
N CYS A 111 14.41 -0.39 -28.28
CA CYS A 111 15.40 -1.44 -28.07
C CYS A 111 14.87 -2.83 -28.44
N THR A 112 15.77 -3.71 -28.86
CA THR A 112 15.46 -5.12 -29.16
C THR A 112 16.04 -6.01 -28.05
N PRO A 113 15.21 -6.83 -27.37
CA PRO A 113 15.68 -7.73 -26.32
C PRO A 113 16.35 -8.97 -26.91
N GLU A 114 17.45 -9.39 -26.29
CA GLU A 114 18.11 -10.68 -26.51
C GLU A 114 18.39 -11.32 -25.15
N ARG A 115 18.21 -12.64 -25.05
CA ARG A 115 18.48 -13.35 -23.80
C ARG A 115 19.98 -13.37 -23.50
N ALA A 116 20.34 -13.05 -22.26
CA ALA A 116 21.71 -13.05 -21.79
C ALA A 116 21.88 -13.98 -20.57
N GLY A 117 22.27 -15.23 -20.81
CA GLY A 117 22.53 -16.23 -19.76
C GLY A 117 21.34 -17.14 -19.45
N ASP A 118 21.55 -18.04 -18.49
CA ASP A 118 20.58 -19.06 -18.08
C ASP A 118 19.52 -18.48 -17.13
N ILE A 119 18.33 -19.10 -17.07
CA ILE A 119 17.31 -18.72 -16.09
C ILE A 119 17.77 -19.25 -14.72
N THR A 120 17.80 -18.39 -13.71
CA THR A 120 18.19 -18.79 -12.35
C THR A 120 17.02 -18.67 -11.38
N ILE A 121 17.06 -19.42 -10.28
CA ILE A 121 16.04 -19.39 -9.23
C ILE A 121 16.70 -18.91 -7.94
N ALA A 122 16.06 -17.95 -7.27
CA ALA A 122 16.40 -17.57 -5.91
C ALA A 122 15.14 -17.33 -5.09
N GLU A 123 15.19 -17.59 -3.79
CA GLU A 123 14.09 -17.24 -2.89
C GLU A 123 14.07 -15.74 -2.61
N ARG A 124 12.88 -15.14 -2.68
CA ARG A 124 12.57 -13.83 -2.10
C ARG A 124 11.34 -13.95 -1.23
N GLU A 125 11.43 -13.45 0.00
CA GLU A 125 10.34 -13.50 0.99
C GLU A 125 9.76 -14.90 1.25
N GLY A 126 10.55 -15.96 1.04
CA GLY A 126 10.11 -17.35 1.18
C GLY A 126 9.35 -17.90 -0.03
N VAL A 127 9.38 -17.19 -1.16
CA VAL A 127 8.78 -17.58 -2.44
C VAL A 127 9.89 -17.74 -3.49
N PRO A 128 9.89 -18.80 -4.32
CA PRO A 128 10.86 -18.95 -5.40
C PRO A 128 10.58 -17.94 -6.53
N TYR A 129 11.60 -17.18 -6.89
CA TYR A 129 11.60 -16.24 -8.01
C TYR A 129 12.53 -16.74 -9.12
N ALA A 130 12.03 -16.68 -10.36
CA ALA A 130 12.81 -16.88 -11.57
C ALA A 130 13.40 -15.57 -12.06
N PHE A 131 14.72 -15.53 -12.25
CA PHE A 131 15.45 -14.38 -12.76
C PHE A 131 15.85 -14.62 -14.22
N LEU A 132 15.36 -13.74 -15.08
CA LEU A 132 15.65 -13.72 -16.51
C LEU A 132 16.41 -12.45 -16.87
N THR A 133 17.60 -12.62 -17.46
CA THR A 133 18.44 -11.50 -17.88
C THR A 133 18.32 -11.27 -19.38
N LEU A 134 17.95 -10.05 -19.76
CA LEU A 134 17.79 -9.60 -21.14
C LEU A 134 18.74 -8.43 -21.43
N ASP A 135 19.50 -8.56 -22.51
CA ASP A 135 20.27 -7.48 -23.11
C ASP A 135 19.46 -6.79 -24.20
N HIS A 136 19.17 -5.51 -24.01
CA HIS A 136 18.41 -4.69 -24.94
C HIS A 136 19.37 -3.82 -25.76
N THR A 137 19.41 -4.06 -27.06
CA THR A 137 20.18 -3.22 -27.99
C THR A 137 19.31 -2.06 -28.46
N CYS A 138 19.66 -0.84 -28.08
CA CYS A 138 18.85 0.37 -28.29
C CYS A 138 19.31 1.17 -29.52
N THR A 139 18.36 1.71 -30.27
CA THR A 139 18.63 2.58 -31.43
C THR A 139 18.43 4.06 -31.12
N SER A 140 17.66 4.38 -30.09
CA SER A 140 17.40 5.71 -29.55
C SER A 140 17.97 5.84 -28.12
N GLY A 141 18.23 7.08 -27.69
CA GLY A 141 18.63 7.40 -26.31
C GLY A 141 17.44 7.64 -25.35
N GLU A 142 16.22 7.31 -25.78
CA GLU A 142 15.03 7.36 -24.94
C GLU A 142 14.83 5.99 -24.29
N TYR A 143 15.01 5.92 -22.97
CA TYR A 143 14.87 4.69 -22.22
C TYR A 143 13.52 4.69 -21.50
N VAL A 144 12.46 4.35 -22.23
CA VAL A 144 11.12 4.18 -21.65
C VAL A 144 10.88 2.70 -21.42
N LEU A 145 10.80 2.30 -20.15
CA LEU A 145 10.47 0.95 -19.74
C LEU A 145 8.95 0.78 -19.71
N THR A 146 8.45 -0.34 -20.21
CA THR A 146 7.04 -0.71 -20.11
C THR A 146 6.91 -2.13 -19.57
N SER A 147 6.08 -2.32 -18.55
CA SER A 147 5.74 -3.61 -17.97
C SER A 147 4.23 -3.82 -17.97
N LYS A 148 3.81 -4.97 -18.48
CA LYS A 148 2.44 -5.51 -18.46
C LYS A 148 2.47 -6.99 -18.09
N LEU A 149 3.45 -7.37 -17.28
CA LEU A 149 3.61 -8.73 -16.77
C LEU A 149 2.48 -9.05 -15.79
N PHE A 150 1.97 -10.28 -15.84
CA PHE A 150 0.85 -10.76 -15.01
C PHE A 150 -0.36 -9.80 -15.00
N PRO A 151 -0.96 -9.51 -16.16
CA PRO A 151 -2.09 -8.60 -16.25
C PRO A 151 -3.34 -9.19 -15.58
N ASP A 152 -4.17 -8.34 -14.98
CA ASP A 152 -5.42 -8.73 -14.30
C ASP A 152 -6.36 -9.57 -15.17
N SER A 153 -6.25 -9.46 -16.50
CA SER A 153 -7.00 -10.26 -17.46
C SER A 153 -6.71 -11.76 -17.39
N GLU A 154 -5.57 -12.17 -16.84
CA GLU A 154 -5.19 -13.57 -16.64
C GLU A 154 -5.88 -14.18 -15.40
N THR A 155 -6.45 -13.36 -14.51
CA THR A 155 -7.22 -13.78 -13.32
C THR A 155 -6.46 -14.58 -12.25
N PHE A 156 -5.18 -14.89 -12.45
CA PHE A 156 -4.31 -15.55 -11.47
C PHE A 156 -3.92 -14.63 -10.31
N VAL A 157 -3.76 -13.33 -10.61
CA VAL A 157 -3.51 -12.24 -9.66
C VAL A 157 -4.50 -11.11 -9.91
N ARG A 158 -4.74 -10.27 -8.89
CA ARG A 158 -5.65 -9.12 -9.02
C ARG A 158 -4.96 -7.78 -9.24
N ASP A 159 -3.66 -7.71 -8.92
CA ASP A 159 -2.83 -6.54 -9.17
C ASP A 159 -1.38 -7.02 -9.28
N THR A 160 -0.61 -6.37 -10.15
CA THR A 160 0.82 -6.64 -10.31
C THR A 160 1.57 -5.33 -10.26
N LYS A 161 2.51 -5.23 -9.32
CA LYS A 161 3.43 -4.09 -9.24
C LYS A 161 4.78 -4.49 -9.81
N THR A 162 5.30 -3.70 -10.75
CA THR A 162 6.68 -3.87 -11.22
C THR A 162 7.56 -2.81 -10.57
N ILE A 163 8.46 -3.23 -9.70
CA ILE A 163 9.46 -2.35 -9.08
C ILE A 163 10.70 -2.35 -9.96
N VAL A 164 10.98 -1.22 -10.57
CA VAL A 164 12.15 -1.01 -11.43
C VAL A 164 13.21 -0.27 -10.64
N THR A 165 14.39 -0.86 -10.45
CA THR A 165 15.60 -0.15 -10.05
C THR A 165 16.44 0.09 -11.30
N TYR A 166 16.99 1.29 -11.45
CA TYR A 166 17.76 1.62 -12.65
C TYR A 166 19.04 2.39 -12.34
N ALA A 167 20.07 2.09 -13.13
CA ALA A 167 21.35 2.78 -13.20
C ALA A 167 21.80 2.87 -14.67
N VAL A 168 21.16 3.76 -15.43
CA VAL A 168 21.29 3.89 -16.89
C VAL A 168 21.72 5.31 -17.26
N GLY A 169 22.80 5.46 -18.03
CA GLY A 169 23.22 6.77 -18.54
C GLY A 169 23.56 7.84 -17.47
N GLY A 170 24.00 7.41 -16.28
CA GLY A 170 24.28 8.30 -15.14
C GLY A 170 23.05 8.67 -14.31
N LEU A 171 21.86 8.25 -14.75
CA LEU A 171 20.62 8.36 -14.01
C LEU A 171 20.48 7.14 -13.11
N HIS A 172 20.06 7.37 -11.87
CA HIS A 172 19.81 6.31 -10.91
C HIS A 172 18.54 6.59 -10.12
N GLY A 173 17.82 5.53 -9.76
CA GLY A 173 16.60 5.63 -8.97
C GLY A 173 15.78 4.36 -9.03
N SER A 174 14.55 4.47 -8.55
CA SER A 174 13.55 3.41 -8.64
C SER A 174 12.21 3.99 -9.08
N ALA A 175 11.40 3.18 -9.73
CA ALA A 175 10.04 3.48 -10.14
C ALA A 175 9.14 2.27 -9.87
N ALA A 176 7.85 2.51 -9.68
CA ALA A 176 6.84 1.46 -9.57
C ALA A 176 5.87 1.59 -10.74
N LEU A 177 5.68 0.51 -11.50
CA LEU A 177 4.73 0.42 -12.59
C LEU A 177 3.56 -0.47 -12.17
N ASP A 178 2.38 -0.19 -12.71
CA ASP A 178 1.19 -1.04 -12.56
C ASP A 178 0.27 -0.94 -13.78
N ALA A 179 -0.89 -1.59 -13.72
CA ALA A 179 -1.85 -1.58 -14.82
C ALA A 179 -2.32 -0.17 -15.23
N SER A 180 -2.35 0.79 -14.29
CA SER A 180 -2.75 2.18 -14.55
C SER A 180 -1.62 3.02 -15.16
N THR A 181 -0.38 2.75 -14.74
CA THR A 181 0.83 3.46 -15.17
C THR A 181 1.89 2.43 -15.59
N PRO A 182 1.74 1.79 -16.77
CA PRO A 182 2.56 0.64 -17.15
C PRO A 182 3.93 1.04 -17.70
N SER A 183 4.20 2.33 -17.90
CA SER A 183 5.41 2.83 -18.54
C SER A 183 6.08 3.94 -17.74
N PHE A 184 7.40 3.91 -17.65
CA PHE A 184 8.22 4.92 -16.98
C PHE A 184 9.40 5.31 -17.85
N ASP A 185 9.64 6.62 -17.95
CA ASP A 185 10.76 7.19 -18.68
C ASP A 185 11.92 7.43 -17.71
N LEU A 186 13.03 6.72 -17.92
CA LEU A 186 14.21 6.77 -17.06
C LEU A 186 14.84 8.17 -17.00
N SER A 187 14.60 9.01 -18.03
CA SER A 187 15.13 10.37 -18.16
C SER A 187 14.31 11.44 -17.41
N GLN A 188 13.22 11.06 -16.75
CA GLN A 188 12.34 12.02 -16.10
C GLN A 188 13.03 12.87 -15.01
N SER A 189 12.68 14.16 -15.01
CA SER A 189 13.16 15.13 -14.04
C SER A 189 12.79 14.72 -12.60
N GLY A 190 13.62 15.11 -11.62
CA GLY A 190 13.34 14.84 -10.20
C GLY A 190 12.01 15.43 -9.70
N PHE A 191 11.48 16.48 -10.34
CA PHE A 191 10.17 17.04 -10.01
C PHE A 191 9.01 16.14 -10.45
N HIS A 192 9.12 15.50 -11.62
CA HIS A 192 8.08 14.58 -12.07
C HIS A 192 8.01 13.34 -11.16
N ARG A 193 9.17 12.79 -10.79
CA ARG A 193 9.27 11.70 -9.80
C ARG A 193 8.68 12.10 -8.44
N PHE A 194 8.97 13.31 -7.96
CA PHE A 194 8.34 13.83 -6.74
C PHE A 194 6.81 13.82 -6.84
N TRP A 195 6.26 14.35 -7.93
CA TRP A 195 4.81 14.43 -8.09
C TRP A 195 4.15 13.05 -8.20
N GLU A 196 4.81 12.11 -8.87
CA GLU A 196 4.34 10.73 -9.01
C GLU A 196 4.28 10.01 -7.64
N PHE A 197 5.36 10.02 -6.85
CA PHE A 197 5.35 9.43 -5.51
C PHE A 197 4.39 10.15 -4.55
N PHE A 198 4.28 11.47 -4.65
CA PHE A 198 3.31 12.24 -3.87
C PHE A 198 1.87 11.82 -4.22
N LYS A 199 1.57 11.69 -5.51
CA LYS A 199 0.27 11.26 -6.01
C LYS A 199 -0.03 9.81 -5.59
N LEU A 200 0.96 8.93 -5.71
CA LEU A 200 0.85 7.53 -5.27
C LEU A 200 0.50 7.44 -3.78
N GLY A 201 1.16 8.22 -2.93
CA GLY A 201 0.84 8.28 -1.49
C GLY A 201 -0.55 8.87 -1.21
N ALA A 202 -0.96 9.87 -1.99
CA ALA A 202 -2.29 10.45 -1.90
C ALA A 202 -3.39 9.45 -2.30
N GLU A 203 -3.21 8.73 -3.39
CA GLU A 203 -4.12 7.69 -3.89
C GLU A 203 -4.17 6.50 -2.92
N HIS A 204 -3.03 6.07 -2.37
CA HIS A 204 -2.97 5.01 -1.36
C HIS A 204 -3.87 5.29 -0.15
N LEU A 205 -3.84 6.51 0.40
CA LEU A 205 -4.73 6.88 1.51
C LEU A 205 -6.21 6.92 1.06
N TYR A 206 -6.48 7.42 -0.15
CA TYR A 206 -7.84 7.60 -0.65
C TYR A 206 -8.52 6.27 -1.00
N GLU A 207 -7.77 5.32 -1.57
CA GLU A 207 -8.26 4.02 -2.00
C GLU A 207 -8.25 3.00 -0.85
N GLY A 208 -7.39 3.19 0.17
CA GLY A 208 -7.29 2.32 1.34
C GLY A 208 -8.42 2.53 2.35
N PRO A 209 -9.41 1.63 2.44
CA PRO A 209 -10.57 1.81 3.31
C PRO A 209 -10.19 1.70 4.80
N ASP A 210 -9.15 0.93 5.14
CA ASP A 210 -8.55 0.87 6.47
C ASP A 210 -8.14 2.26 6.96
N HIS A 211 -7.44 3.02 6.11
CA HIS A 211 -6.96 4.36 6.41
C HIS A 211 -8.11 5.34 6.63
N LEU A 212 -9.12 5.31 5.76
CA LEU A 212 -10.29 6.18 5.87
C LEU A 212 -11.11 5.88 7.13
N LEU A 213 -11.33 4.60 7.46
CA LEU A 213 -12.05 4.21 8.67
C LEU A 213 -11.27 4.55 9.94
N PHE A 214 -9.96 4.33 9.94
CA PHE A 214 -9.08 4.72 11.04
C PHE A 214 -9.13 6.23 11.28
N LEU A 215 -8.97 7.03 10.20
CA LEU A 215 -9.02 8.48 10.26
C LEU A 215 -10.39 8.98 10.74
N LEU A 216 -11.48 8.36 10.28
CA LEU A 216 -12.83 8.68 10.73
C LEU A 216 -13.00 8.40 12.23
N ALA A 217 -12.54 7.25 12.71
CA ALA A 217 -12.54 6.93 14.14
C ALA A 217 -11.73 7.96 14.95
N LEU A 218 -10.59 8.41 14.42
CA LEU A 218 -9.79 9.46 15.05
C LEU A 218 -10.51 10.82 15.10
N ILE A 219 -11.13 11.25 14.01
CA ILE A 219 -11.85 12.53 13.93
C ILE A 219 -13.01 12.54 14.92
N VAL A 220 -13.82 11.48 14.92
CA VAL A 220 -14.97 11.33 15.82
C VAL A 220 -14.52 11.26 17.29
N GLY A 221 -13.39 10.60 17.56
CA GLY A 221 -12.83 10.45 18.91
C GLY A 221 -12.16 11.71 19.48
N SER A 222 -11.77 12.67 18.64
CA SER A 222 -11.05 13.89 19.04
C SER A 222 -11.98 15.02 19.42
N ARG A 223 -11.53 15.90 20.32
CA ARG A 223 -12.30 17.09 20.76
C ARG A 223 -11.87 18.36 20.07
N ARG A 224 -10.58 18.46 19.73
CA ARG A 224 -9.96 19.66 19.15
C ARG A 224 -9.27 19.31 17.84
N LEU A 225 -9.26 20.25 16.90
CA LEU A 225 -8.60 20.07 15.60
C LEU A 225 -7.11 19.72 15.79
N ARG A 226 -6.44 20.43 16.71
CA ARG A 226 -5.04 20.17 17.06
C ARG A 226 -4.79 18.74 17.54
N GLU A 227 -5.71 18.15 18.29
CA GLU A 227 -5.57 16.75 18.75
C GLU A 227 -5.63 15.78 17.58
N VAL A 228 -6.56 16.00 16.63
CA VAL A 228 -6.65 15.16 15.42
C VAL A 228 -5.36 15.27 14.63
N VAL A 229 -4.92 16.49 14.34
CA VAL A 229 -3.72 16.75 13.54
C VAL A 229 -2.50 16.12 14.20
N LEU A 230 -2.26 16.36 15.49
CA LEU A 230 -1.11 15.77 16.18
C LEU A 230 -1.11 14.23 16.16
N VAL A 231 -2.27 13.61 16.37
CA VAL A 231 -2.38 12.15 16.38
C VAL A 231 -2.22 11.57 14.97
N ALA A 232 -2.79 12.23 13.97
CA ALA A 232 -2.72 11.85 12.57
C ALA A 232 -1.27 11.99 12.04
N THR A 233 -0.62 13.13 12.26
CA THR A 233 0.79 13.32 11.92
C THR A 233 1.69 12.34 12.68
N SER A 234 1.41 12.07 13.95
CA SER A 234 2.16 11.07 14.74
C SER A 234 2.04 9.66 14.16
N PHE A 235 0.88 9.31 13.58
CA PHE A 235 0.69 8.06 12.88
C PHE A 235 1.54 8.02 11.61
N THR A 236 1.51 9.06 10.78
CA THR A 236 2.32 9.16 9.55
C THR A 236 3.82 9.07 9.86
N LEU A 237 4.28 9.73 10.93
CA LEU A 237 5.67 9.64 11.38
C LEU A 237 6.06 8.22 11.81
N ALA A 238 5.21 7.55 12.60
CA ALA A 238 5.43 6.16 12.99
C ALA A 238 5.49 5.24 11.78
N HIS A 239 4.52 5.39 10.88
CA HIS A 239 4.44 4.68 9.61
C HIS A 239 5.72 4.85 8.79
N SER A 240 6.21 6.09 8.67
CA SER A 240 7.44 6.41 7.96
C SER A 240 8.67 5.72 8.57
N VAL A 241 8.74 5.66 9.90
CA VAL A 241 9.85 5.00 10.60
C VAL A 241 9.89 3.51 10.27
N THR A 242 8.78 2.78 10.42
CA THR A 242 8.76 1.34 10.14
C THR A 242 8.89 1.03 8.67
N PHE A 243 8.35 1.89 7.81
CA PHE A 243 8.52 1.76 6.38
C PHE A 243 9.98 1.91 5.96
N ILE A 244 10.72 2.87 6.53
CA ILE A 244 12.16 3.00 6.34
C ILE A 244 12.90 1.76 6.89
N LEU A 245 12.56 1.31 8.10
CA LEU A 245 13.23 0.13 8.69
C LEU A 245 13.04 -1.13 7.84
N ALA A 246 11.85 -1.33 7.29
CA ALA A 246 11.56 -2.46 6.45
C ALA A 246 12.18 -2.31 5.05
N ALA A 247 12.19 -1.11 4.46
CA ALA A 247 12.94 -0.83 3.23
C ALA A 247 14.47 -0.98 3.39
N LEU A 248 15.00 -0.91 4.62
CA LEU A 248 16.39 -1.21 4.94
C LEU A 248 16.64 -2.70 5.20
N GLY A 249 15.62 -3.56 5.10
CA GLY A 249 15.70 -4.98 5.44
C GLY A 249 15.92 -5.25 6.93
N LEU A 250 15.73 -4.25 7.81
CA LEU A 250 15.96 -4.41 9.26
C LEU A 250 14.79 -5.08 9.97
N VAL A 251 13.58 -4.99 9.40
CA VAL A 251 12.36 -5.58 9.95
C VAL A 251 11.53 -6.14 8.80
N SER A 252 11.25 -7.44 8.83
CA SER A 252 10.29 -8.11 7.96
C SER A 252 9.27 -8.88 8.80
N VAL A 253 7.98 -8.67 8.52
CA VAL A 253 6.88 -9.36 9.19
C VAL A 253 5.85 -9.72 8.13
N SER A 254 5.40 -10.97 8.11
CA SER A 254 4.40 -11.45 7.16
C SER A 254 3.10 -10.63 7.23
N GLY A 255 2.53 -10.33 6.05
CA GLY A 255 1.22 -9.68 5.90
C GLY A 255 0.11 -10.42 6.65
N GLU A 256 0.19 -11.75 6.73
CA GLU A 256 -0.75 -12.60 7.49
C GLU A 256 -0.83 -12.23 8.98
N ILE A 257 0.23 -11.64 9.54
CA ILE A 257 0.25 -11.16 10.92
C ILE A 257 -0.11 -9.68 10.98
N VAL A 258 0.44 -8.88 10.07
CA VAL A 258 0.30 -7.42 10.10
C VAL A 258 -1.13 -6.99 9.78
N GLU A 259 -1.76 -7.57 8.76
CA GLU A 259 -3.08 -7.17 8.27
C GLU A 259 -4.21 -7.38 9.29
N PRO A 260 -4.29 -8.52 10.02
CA PRO A 260 -5.21 -8.65 11.15
C PRO A 260 -4.96 -7.60 12.23
N ILE A 261 -3.70 -7.32 12.58
CA ILE A 261 -3.40 -6.35 13.63
C ILE A 261 -3.84 -4.94 13.21
N ILE A 262 -3.67 -4.59 11.92
CA ILE A 262 -4.19 -3.35 11.36
C ILE A 262 -5.72 -3.28 11.54
N ALA A 263 -6.47 -4.30 11.11
CA ALA A 263 -7.92 -4.33 11.26
C ALA A 263 -8.36 -4.23 12.74
N LEU A 264 -7.67 -4.96 13.63
CA LEU A 264 -7.92 -4.92 15.06
C LEU A 264 -7.63 -3.54 15.66
N SER A 265 -6.63 -2.81 15.16
CA SER A 265 -6.31 -1.46 15.61
C SER A 265 -7.45 -0.46 15.32
N ILE A 266 -8.10 -0.58 14.15
CA ILE A 266 -9.27 0.21 13.77
C ILE A 266 -10.41 -0.05 14.74
N ALA A 267 -10.70 -1.33 14.99
CA ALA A 267 -11.71 -1.75 15.95
C ALA A 267 -11.42 -1.21 17.35
N ALA A 268 -10.16 -1.31 17.80
CA ALA A 268 -9.74 -0.87 19.12
C ALA A 268 -9.89 0.63 19.32
N VAL A 269 -9.47 1.46 18.35
CA VAL A 269 -9.60 2.93 18.44
C VAL A 269 -11.07 3.34 18.47
N ALA A 270 -11.92 2.74 17.63
CA ALA A 270 -13.34 3.03 17.58
C ALA A 270 -14.06 2.56 18.87
N ALA A 271 -13.77 1.34 19.34
CA ALA A 271 -14.32 0.79 20.58
C ALA A 271 -13.90 1.58 21.82
N TRP A 272 -12.66 2.09 21.84
CA TRP A 272 -12.18 2.96 22.92
C TRP A 272 -13.04 4.21 23.07
N TYR A 273 -13.42 4.83 21.95
CA TYR A 273 -14.32 5.98 21.97
C TYR A 273 -15.72 5.61 22.49
N LEU A 274 -16.30 4.50 22.03
CA LEU A 274 -17.60 4.01 22.53
C LEU A 274 -17.58 3.75 24.03
N TRP A 275 -16.56 3.05 24.51
CA TRP A 275 -16.38 2.77 25.92
C TRP A 275 -16.31 4.05 26.75
N ARG A 276 -15.63 5.08 26.24
CA ARG A 276 -15.56 6.40 26.88
C ARG A 276 -16.92 7.09 26.90
N LEU A 277 -17.72 7.00 25.82
CA LEU A 277 -19.08 7.54 25.79
C LEU A 277 -19.98 6.86 26.83
N ILE A 278 -19.96 5.52 26.88
CA ILE A 278 -20.77 4.72 27.80
C ILE A 278 -20.38 5.03 29.25
N ARG A 279 -19.08 5.10 29.56
CA ARG A 279 -18.61 5.36 30.93
C ARG A 279 -18.80 6.81 31.41
N ARG A 280 -18.84 7.80 30.50
CA ARG A 280 -18.94 9.22 30.89
C ARG A 280 -20.36 9.79 30.86
N GLY A 281 -21.35 9.05 30.37
CA GLY A 281 -22.75 9.50 30.33
C GLY A 281 -22.93 10.87 29.66
N SER A 282 -23.91 11.66 30.13
CA SER A 282 -24.28 12.98 29.59
C SER A 282 -23.31 14.13 29.90
N HIS A 283 -22.25 13.92 30.70
CA HIS A 283 -21.23 14.94 31.01
C HIS A 283 -20.11 15.03 29.95
N ALA A 284 -20.33 14.50 28.74
CA ALA A 284 -19.39 14.60 27.64
C ALA A 284 -19.24 16.03 27.07
N SER A 285 -20.19 16.93 27.36
CA SER A 285 -20.24 18.31 26.84
C SER A 285 -19.90 19.40 27.86
N GLU A 286 -19.46 19.06 29.08
CA GLU A 286 -18.91 20.07 30.00
C GLU A 286 -17.50 20.45 29.53
N LEU A 287 -17.51 21.44 28.63
CA LEU A 287 -16.41 22.36 28.39
C LEU A 287 -16.16 23.12 29.71
N ASP A 288 -15.05 22.84 30.38
CA ASP A 288 -14.00 23.84 30.64
C ASP A 288 -13.04 23.41 31.77
N ALA A 289 -11.82 23.92 31.62
CA ALA A 289 -10.79 24.06 32.65
C ALA A 289 -10.13 22.80 33.23
N ALA A 290 -8.99 22.42 32.64
CA ALA A 290 -7.84 22.05 33.46
C ALA A 290 -6.57 22.72 32.92
N PRO A 291 -5.66 23.22 33.78
CA PRO A 291 -4.64 24.20 33.42
C PRO A 291 -3.55 23.61 32.55
N GLU A 292 -3.06 24.48 31.68
CA GLU A 292 -2.08 24.23 30.65
C GLU A 292 -0.66 24.21 31.22
N ALA A 293 0.07 23.11 31.04
CA ALA A 293 1.52 23.12 31.09
C ALA A 293 2.07 21.99 30.22
N GLY A 294 2.67 22.35 29.08
CA GLY A 294 3.36 21.42 28.17
C GLY A 294 3.31 21.89 26.72
N LEU A 295 4.41 21.68 25.97
CA LEU A 295 4.61 22.12 24.58
C LEU A 295 3.43 21.78 23.64
N PHE A 296 2.73 20.67 23.92
CA PHE A 296 1.65 20.14 23.09
C PHE A 296 0.22 20.31 23.65
N ARG A 297 0.03 20.83 24.88
CA ARG A 297 -1.29 21.01 25.55
C ARG A 297 -2.20 19.75 25.52
N LEU A 298 -1.64 18.55 25.74
CA LEU A 298 -2.37 17.27 25.81
C LEU A 298 -2.63 16.85 27.27
N ASP A 299 -3.83 16.33 27.58
CA ASP A 299 -4.12 15.69 28.87
C ASP A 299 -3.57 14.25 28.91
N ARG A 300 -3.62 13.58 30.07
CA ARG A 300 -3.11 12.20 30.22
C ARG A 300 -3.76 11.24 29.21
N ALA A 301 -5.04 11.44 28.92
CA ALA A 301 -5.78 10.64 27.94
C ALA A 301 -5.34 10.93 26.48
N GLY A 302 -4.98 12.18 26.17
CA GLY A 302 -4.40 12.59 24.90
C GLY A 302 -3.02 11.97 24.68
N TRP A 303 -2.16 11.96 25.71
CA TRP A 303 -0.86 11.29 25.65
C TRP A 303 -0.98 9.78 25.46
N THR A 304 -1.87 9.10 26.20
CA THR A 304 -2.09 7.66 26.01
C THR A 304 -2.59 7.35 24.60
N ARG A 305 -3.49 8.18 24.08
CA ARG A 305 -4.00 8.00 22.71
C ARG A 305 -2.91 8.21 21.67
N LEU A 306 -2.10 9.26 21.81
CA LEU A 306 -0.99 9.53 20.90
C LEU A 306 0.00 8.37 20.91
N ALA A 307 0.36 7.85 22.08
CA ALA A 307 1.25 6.68 22.18
C ALA A 307 0.64 5.42 21.52
N VAL A 308 -0.65 5.13 21.78
CA VAL A 308 -1.33 3.97 21.17
C VAL A 308 -1.40 4.09 19.66
N VAL A 309 -1.79 5.26 19.15
CA VAL A 309 -1.87 5.50 17.70
C VAL A 309 -0.50 5.49 17.04
N PHE A 310 0.54 6.01 17.72
CA PHE A 310 1.92 5.89 17.25
C PHE A 310 2.33 4.42 17.13
N VAL A 311 2.05 3.58 18.14
CA VAL A 311 2.33 2.14 18.07
C VAL A 311 1.56 1.46 16.95
N PHE A 312 0.29 1.81 16.74
CA PHE A 312 -0.46 1.30 15.59
C PHE A 312 0.12 1.76 14.26
N GLY A 313 0.60 3.00 14.17
CA GLY A 313 1.29 3.51 12.98
C GLY A 313 2.57 2.76 12.66
N LEU A 314 3.34 2.35 13.68
CA LEU A 314 4.51 1.47 13.49
C LEU A 314 4.09 0.14 12.86
N VAL A 315 3.07 -0.52 13.41
CA VAL A 315 2.60 -1.80 12.85
C VAL A 315 2.06 -1.62 11.44
N HIS A 316 1.29 -0.55 11.20
CA HIS A 316 0.70 -0.27 9.90
C HIS A 316 1.76 -0.10 8.81
N GLY A 317 2.87 0.59 9.11
CA GLY A 317 3.95 0.78 8.14
C GLY A 317 4.73 -0.46 7.76
N LEU A 318 4.52 -1.60 8.45
CA LEU A 318 5.09 -2.89 8.05
C LEU A 318 4.30 -3.56 6.93
N GLY A 319 2.99 -3.30 6.83
CA GLY A 319 2.12 -3.96 5.84
C GLY A 319 2.45 -3.55 4.40
N PHE A 320 2.84 -2.30 4.20
CA PHE A 320 3.21 -1.77 2.88
C PHE A 320 4.67 -2.08 2.49
N ALA A 321 5.54 -2.37 3.45
CA ALA A 321 6.95 -2.56 3.18
C ALA A 321 7.30 -3.95 2.61
N GLY A 322 6.57 -4.99 3.01
CA GLY A 322 6.69 -6.32 2.36
C GLY A 322 6.34 -6.27 0.87
N ALA A 323 5.32 -5.48 0.50
CA ALA A 323 4.92 -5.32 -0.90
C ALA A 323 5.96 -4.62 -1.81
N LEU A 324 7.05 -4.07 -1.25
CA LEU A 324 8.11 -3.46 -2.05
C LEU A 324 9.32 -4.37 -2.24
N GLY A 325 9.42 -5.52 -1.54
CA GLY A 325 10.55 -6.48 -1.51
C GLY A 325 11.89 -5.95 -2.04
N ILE A 326 12.36 -4.86 -1.42
CA ILE A 326 13.57 -4.17 -1.84
C ILE A 326 14.75 -4.92 -1.24
N ASP A 327 15.22 -5.94 -1.96
CA ASP A 327 16.48 -6.64 -1.65
C ASP A 327 17.72 -5.95 -2.28
N GLU A 328 17.58 -4.76 -2.86
CA GLU A 328 18.71 -3.99 -3.41
C GLU A 328 19.17 -2.79 -2.54
N ALA A 329 20.46 -2.47 -2.69
CA ALA A 329 21.24 -1.60 -1.82
C ALA A 329 20.59 -0.21 -1.58
N PHE A 330 20.42 0.12 -0.30
CA PHE A 330 20.25 1.47 0.25
C PHE A 330 20.56 2.58 -0.75
N SER A 331 19.52 3.22 -1.29
CA SER A 331 19.69 4.43 -2.11
C SER A 331 19.06 5.64 -1.42
N TRP A 332 19.77 6.76 -1.43
CA TRP A 332 19.26 8.02 -0.90
C TRP A 332 18.01 8.48 -1.67
N THR A 333 17.92 8.10 -2.94
CA THR A 333 16.77 8.37 -3.82
C THR A 333 15.53 7.61 -3.36
N LEU A 334 15.66 6.33 -2.99
CA LEU A 334 14.55 5.54 -2.47
C LEU A 334 14.00 6.17 -1.19
N LEU A 335 14.86 6.44 -0.20
CA LEU A 335 14.42 7.08 1.06
C LEU A 335 13.69 8.41 0.82
N TRP A 336 14.15 9.19 -0.14
CA TRP A 336 13.47 10.43 -0.54
C TRP A 336 12.09 10.15 -1.15
N SER A 337 11.99 9.19 -2.06
CA SER A 337 10.70 8.77 -2.63
C SER A 337 9.72 8.28 -1.57
N LEU A 338 10.18 7.48 -0.60
CA LEU A 338 9.38 7.00 0.52
C LEU A 338 8.91 8.13 1.44
N LEU A 339 9.76 9.15 1.67
CA LEU A 339 9.37 10.35 2.40
C LEU A 339 8.28 11.13 1.65
N VAL A 340 8.45 11.33 0.34
CA VAL A 340 7.50 12.05 -0.52
C VAL A 340 6.15 11.33 -0.59
N PHE A 341 6.16 10.00 -0.64
CA PHE A 341 4.96 9.17 -0.52
C PHE A 341 4.20 9.46 0.79
N ASN A 342 4.88 9.45 1.94
CA ASN A 342 4.26 9.77 3.23
C ASN A 342 3.76 11.23 3.32
N VAL A 343 4.41 12.16 2.60
CA VAL A 343 3.92 13.55 2.46
C VAL A 343 2.61 13.59 1.68
N GLY A 344 2.46 12.76 0.64
CA GLY A 344 1.19 12.56 -0.07
C GLY A 344 0.07 12.07 0.83
N ILE A 345 0.35 11.03 1.65
CA ILE A 345 -0.57 10.51 2.67
C ILE A 345 -1.01 11.62 3.63
N GLU A 346 -0.06 12.34 4.24
CA GLU A 346 -0.36 13.40 5.21
C GLU A 346 -1.20 14.52 4.58
N ALA A 347 -0.93 14.88 3.33
CA ALA A 347 -1.67 15.93 2.63
C ALA A 347 -3.16 15.59 2.49
N VAL A 348 -3.49 14.37 2.05
CA VAL A 348 -4.89 13.91 1.93
C VAL A 348 -5.52 13.75 3.30
N GLN A 349 -4.79 13.19 4.27
CA GLN A 349 -5.26 13.02 5.64
C GLN A 349 -5.66 14.37 6.27
N LEU A 350 -4.80 15.38 6.16
CA LEU A 350 -5.09 16.72 6.67
C LEU A 350 -6.21 17.42 5.90
N ALA A 351 -6.33 17.18 4.59
CA ALA A 351 -7.45 17.71 3.79
C ALA A 351 -8.79 17.13 4.27
N ILE A 352 -8.87 15.82 4.50
CA ILE A 352 -10.06 15.16 5.05
C ILE A 352 -10.40 15.73 6.44
N VAL A 353 -9.40 15.88 7.32
CA VAL A 353 -9.57 16.46 8.65
C VAL A 353 -10.08 17.91 8.56
N ALA A 354 -9.52 18.72 7.65
CA ALA A 354 -9.90 20.10 7.45
C ALA A 354 -11.36 20.26 6.97
N VAL A 355 -11.93 19.25 6.31
CA VAL A 355 -13.33 19.23 5.89
C VAL A 355 -14.26 18.65 6.95
N LEU A 356 -13.95 17.45 7.46
CA LEU A 356 -14.86 16.71 8.34
C LEU A 356 -14.89 17.27 9.78
N PHE A 357 -13.76 17.76 10.30
CA PHE A 357 -13.70 18.25 11.67
C PHE A 357 -14.58 19.50 11.88
N PRO A 358 -14.56 20.54 11.02
CA PRO A 358 -15.47 21.68 11.16
C PRO A 358 -16.95 21.28 11.13
N VAL A 359 -17.33 20.34 10.26
CA VAL A 359 -18.71 19.82 10.19
C VAL A 359 -19.11 19.20 11.53
N LEU A 360 -18.25 18.34 12.09
CA LEU A 360 -18.46 17.73 13.39
C LEU A 360 -18.47 18.75 14.53
N ALA A 361 -17.61 19.77 14.48
CA ALA A 361 -17.55 20.85 15.47
C ALA A 361 -18.84 21.68 15.47
N VAL A 362 -19.35 22.04 14.29
CA VAL A 362 -20.64 22.73 14.14
C VAL A 362 -21.78 21.87 14.66
N LEU A 363 -21.78 20.56 14.36
CA LEU A 363 -22.79 19.63 14.86
C LEU A 363 -22.76 19.53 16.40
N ARG A 364 -21.58 19.42 17.00
CA ARG A 364 -21.38 19.40 18.46
C ARG A 364 -21.87 20.68 19.13
N HIS A 365 -21.66 21.84 18.49
CA HIS A 365 -22.12 23.12 19.01
C HIS A 365 -23.63 23.34 18.83
N ARG A 366 -24.20 22.96 17.67
CA ARG A 366 -25.61 23.25 17.31
C ARG A 366 -26.59 22.20 17.83
N ALA A 367 -26.16 20.95 17.94
CA ALA A 367 -27.00 19.81 18.30
C ALA A 367 -26.18 18.78 19.11
N PRO A 368 -25.81 19.10 20.36
CA PRO A 368 -24.89 18.27 21.16
C PRO A 368 -25.39 16.84 21.36
N THR A 369 -26.68 16.65 21.63
CA THR A 369 -27.28 15.31 21.78
C THR A 369 -27.15 14.51 20.48
N SER A 370 -27.51 15.11 19.34
CA SER A 370 -27.38 14.46 18.03
C SER A 370 -25.93 14.15 17.69
N ALA A 371 -25.00 15.06 18.02
CA ALA A 371 -23.57 14.85 17.81
C ALA A 371 -23.05 13.62 18.56
N VAL A 372 -23.45 13.43 19.81
CA VAL A 372 -23.06 12.26 20.61
C VAL A 372 -23.63 10.98 20.02
N TRP A 373 -24.92 10.96 19.67
CA TRP A 373 -25.55 9.78 19.06
C TRP A 373 -24.94 9.42 17.71
N ILE A 374 -24.74 10.40 16.82
CA ILE A 374 -24.12 10.17 15.51
C ILE A 374 -22.68 9.70 15.67
N SER A 375 -21.90 10.34 16.55
CA SER A 375 -20.53 9.92 16.84
C SER A 375 -20.48 8.49 17.38
N GLY A 376 -21.38 8.14 18.30
CA GLY A 376 -21.52 6.78 18.83
C GLY A 376 -21.90 5.77 17.74
N LEU A 377 -22.86 6.10 16.88
CA LEU A 377 -23.27 5.22 15.77
C LEU A 377 -22.12 4.98 14.78
N VAL A 378 -21.42 6.05 14.39
CA VAL A 378 -20.26 5.95 13.49
C VAL A 378 -19.19 5.08 14.12
N SER A 379 -18.81 5.32 15.38
CA SER A 379 -17.80 4.49 16.04
C SER A 379 -18.25 3.04 16.25
N ALA A 380 -19.53 2.78 16.47
CA ALA A 380 -20.06 1.41 16.53
C ALA A 380 -19.95 0.71 15.18
N ALA A 381 -20.28 1.40 14.09
CA ALA A 381 -20.13 0.87 12.74
C ALA A 381 -18.65 0.59 12.40
N VAL A 382 -17.75 1.55 12.65
CA VAL A 382 -16.31 1.36 12.41
C VAL A 382 -15.74 0.22 13.26
N ALA A 383 -16.15 0.10 14.53
CA ALA A 383 -15.71 -1.01 15.38
C ALA A 383 -16.19 -2.37 14.86
N ALA A 384 -17.44 -2.46 14.40
CA ALA A 384 -18.00 -3.68 13.84
C ALA A 384 -17.30 -4.08 12.53
N VAL A 385 -17.06 -3.13 11.62
CA VAL A 385 -16.33 -3.37 10.36
C VAL A 385 -14.90 -3.81 10.63
N GLY A 386 -14.18 -3.12 11.52
CA GLY A 386 -12.81 -3.51 11.88
C GLY A 386 -12.72 -4.90 12.51
N LEU A 387 -13.71 -5.29 13.33
CA LEU A 387 -13.79 -6.66 13.87
C LEU A 387 -14.12 -7.69 12.81
N TYR A 388 -15.02 -7.36 11.87
CA TYR A 388 -15.33 -8.22 10.74
C TYR A 388 -14.09 -8.47 9.88
N TRP A 389 -13.35 -7.42 9.48
CA TRP A 389 -12.10 -7.57 8.72
C TRP A 389 -11.01 -8.29 9.50
N PHE A 390 -10.93 -8.09 10.82
CA PHE A 390 -10.01 -8.86 11.65
C PHE A 390 -10.29 -10.36 11.55
N VAL A 391 -11.54 -10.77 11.67
CA VAL A 391 -11.92 -12.19 11.54
C VAL A 391 -11.67 -12.69 10.12
N GLU A 392 -12.02 -11.91 9.10
CA GLU A 392 -11.79 -12.24 7.69
C GLU A 392 -10.30 -12.42 7.37
N ARG A 393 -9.40 -11.64 7.97
CA ARG A 393 -7.95 -11.72 7.71
C ARG A 393 -7.24 -12.79 8.54
N VAL A 394 -7.87 -13.31 9.59
CA VAL A 394 -7.32 -14.38 10.44
C VAL A 394 -7.72 -15.77 9.94
N LEU A 395 -8.89 -15.88 9.30
CA LEU A 395 -9.42 -17.11 8.73
C LEU A 395 -8.95 -17.30 7.29
#